data_AF-A0A955UZR4-F1
#
_entry.id   AF-A0A955UZR4-F1
#
_cell.length_a   1.000
_cell.length_b   1.000
_cell.length_c   1.000
_cell.angle_alpha   90.00
_cell.angle_beta   90.00
_cell.angle_gamma   90.00
#
_symmetry.space_group_name_H-M   'P 1'
#
loop_
_entity.id
_entity.type
_entity.pdbx_description
1 polymer ?
#
loop_
_entity_poly.entity_id
_entity_poly.type
_entity_poly.pdbx_seq_one_letter_code
_entity_poly.pdbx_strand_id
1 'polypeptide(L)'
;VIARRAGAAGGPPLAVLRLPDPAFPLGFEIGPEKAMIAGMPFAGDIALTARLDADGDAMTRGPSDLTGALASPVQPGATGVRIELGAAAP
;
A
#
# COMPACT_ATOMS: atom_id res chain seq x y z
N VAL A 1 2.48 0.62 3.17
CA VAL A 1 2.10 0.54 1.73
C VAL A 1 1.62 -0.87 1.43
N ILE A 2 0.52 -1.00 0.68
CA ILE A 2 -0.15 -2.27 0.39
C ILE A 2 -0.31 -2.39 -1.12
N ALA A 3 0.14 -3.50 -1.69
CA ALA A 3 -0.04 -3.85 -3.09
C ALA A 3 -1.13 -4.92 -3.24
N ARG A 4 -2.13 -4.67 -4.09
CA ARG A 4 -3.21 -5.62 -4.43
C ARG A 4 -3.36 -5.72 -5.94
N ARG A 5 -3.90 -6.84 -6.42
CA ARG A 5 -4.38 -6.91 -7.80
C ARG A 5 -5.44 -5.84 -8.02
N ALA A 6 -5.37 -5.11 -9.12
CA ALA A 6 -6.40 -4.16 -9.49
C ALA A 6 -7.78 -4.84 -9.57
N GLY A 7 -8.81 -4.18 -9.04
CA GLY A 7 -10.17 -4.72 -8.99
C GLY A 7 -10.41 -5.79 -7.91
N ALA A 8 -9.40 -6.21 -7.14
CA ALA A 8 -9.61 -7.16 -6.05
C ALA A 8 -10.39 -6.51 -4.88
N ALA A 9 -11.61 -6.98 -4.64
CA ALA A 9 -12.46 -6.54 -3.53
C ALA A 9 -12.06 -7.11 -2.16
N GLY A 10 -11.11 -8.07 -2.12
CA GLY A 10 -10.71 -8.74 -0.88
C GLY A 10 -9.53 -9.71 -1.05
N GLY A 11 -9.30 -10.53 -0.03
CA GLY A 11 -8.20 -11.50 0.00
C GLY A 11 -6.86 -10.94 0.47
N PRO A 12 -5.81 -11.78 0.52
CA PRO A 12 -4.48 -11.35 0.92
C PRO A 12 -3.89 -10.38 -0.13
N PRO A 13 -3.24 -9.28 0.30
CA PRO A 13 -2.39 -8.46 -0.55
C PRO A 13 -1.34 -9.27 -1.31
N LEU A 14 -0.91 -8.75 -2.47
CA LEU A 14 0.25 -9.26 -3.19
C LEU A 14 1.51 -9.05 -2.36
N ALA A 15 1.66 -7.86 -1.78
CA ALA A 15 2.77 -7.52 -0.90
C ALA A 15 2.35 -6.44 0.10
N VAL A 16 3.03 -6.41 1.25
CA VAL A 16 2.84 -5.38 2.27
C VAL A 16 4.19 -4.89 2.75
N LEU A 17 4.37 -3.57 2.68
CA LEU A 17 5.52 -2.88 3.25
C LEU A 17 5.05 -2.08 4.47
N ARG A 18 5.64 -2.40 5.64
CA ARG A 18 5.51 -1.62 6.87
C ARG A 18 6.77 -0.78 7.06
N LEU A 19 6.59 0.50 7.32
CA LEU A 19 7.66 1.46 7.58
C LEU A 19 7.37 2.09 8.96
N PRO A 20 8.13 1.75 10.01
CA PRO A 20 8.00 2.40 11.31
C PRO A 20 8.52 3.84 11.25
N ASP A 21 7.95 4.72 12.07
CA ASP A 21 8.39 6.10 12.28
C ASP A 21 8.66 6.90 10.98
N PRO A 22 7.65 7.02 10.08
CA PRO A 22 7.86 7.65 8.78
C PRO A 22 8.11 9.15 8.90
N ALA A 23 9.15 9.64 8.21
CA ALA A 23 9.37 11.06 7.96
C ALA A 23 9.04 11.39 6.50
N PHE A 24 8.29 12.46 6.26
CA PHE A 24 7.82 12.83 4.92
C PHE A 24 8.66 13.94 4.29
N PRO A 25 8.89 13.91 2.96
CA PRO A 25 8.48 12.86 2.02
C PRO A 25 9.28 11.56 2.20
N LEU A 26 8.59 10.42 2.10
CA LEU A 26 9.16 9.10 2.33
C LEU A 26 9.29 8.32 1.01
N GLY A 27 10.52 7.90 0.69
CA GLY A 27 10.75 6.92 -0.38
C GLY A 27 10.31 5.53 0.03
N PHE A 28 9.75 4.76 -0.90
CA PHE A 28 9.40 3.36 -0.67
C PHE A 28 9.68 2.50 -1.90
N GLU A 29 9.93 1.22 -1.65
CA GLU A 29 10.03 0.18 -2.65
C GLU A 29 9.22 -1.03 -2.17
N ILE A 30 8.39 -1.60 -3.05
CA ILE A 30 7.54 -2.74 -2.73
C ILE A 30 7.51 -3.70 -3.91
N GLY A 31 7.91 -4.94 -3.66
CA GLY A 31 7.95 -5.98 -4.66
C GLY A 31 7.74 -7.39 -4.08
N PRO A 32 8.12 -8.43 -4.85
CA PRO A 32 7.97 -9.83 -4.45
C PRO A 32 8.63 -10.19 -3.10
N GLU A 33 9.69 -9.50 -2.71
CA GLU A 33 10.39 -9.66 -1.43
C GLU A 33 9.54 -9.29 -0.21
N LYS A 34 8.45 -8.55 -0.43
CA LYS A 34 7.44 -8.19 0.58
C LYS A 34 6.14 -8.97 0.40
N ALA A 35 6.15 -10.05 -0.38
CA ALA A 35 4.96 -10.85 -0.64
C ALA A 35 4.41 -11.49 0.64
N MET A 36 3.09 -11.45 0.81
CA MET A 36 2.44 -12.09 1.97
C MET A 36 2.36 -13.61 1.85
N ILE A 37 2.29 -14.13 0.62
CA ILE A 37 2.25 -15.56 0.34
C ILE A 37 3.48 -15.91 -0.48
N ALA A 38 4.32 -16.81 0.04
CA ALA A 38 5.51 -17.28 -0.66
C ALA A 38 5.13 -17.91 -2.01
N GLY A 39 5.83 -17.50 -3.07
CA GLY A 39 5.56 -17.97 -4.43
C GLY A 39 4.37 -17.31 -5.13
N MET A 40 3.65 -16.38 -4.49
CA MET A 40 2.61 -15.61 -5.17
C MET A 40 3.24 -14.68 -6.21
N PRO A 41 2.80 -14.74 -7.49
CA PRO A 41 3.34 -13.86 -8.52
C PRO A 41 3.01 -12.39 -8.23
N PHE A 42 4.04 -11.55 -8.17
CA PHE A 42 3.91 -10.09 -8.14
C PHE A 42 3.82 -9.57 -9.58
N ALA A 43 2.66 -9.75 -10.20
CA ALA A 43 2.45 -9.49 -11.62
C ALA A 43 1.05 -8.97 -11.93
N GLY A 44 0.90 -8.35 -13.11
CA GLY A 44 -0.35 -7.78 -13.60
C GLY A 44 -0.57 -6.34 -13.11
N ASP A 45 -1.80 -5.84 -13.28
CA ASP A 45 -2.19 -4.52 -12.79
C ASP A 45 -2.25 -4.52 -11.26
N ILE A 46 -1.50 -3.62 -10.64
CA ILE A 46 -1.36 -3.50 -9.19
C ILE A 46 -1.98 -2.18 -8.74
N ALA A 47 -3.00 -2.27 -7.89
CA ALA A 47 -3.48 -1.15 -7.10
C ALA A 47 -2.58 -0.96 -5.87
N LEU A 48 -2.07 0.26 -5.70
CA LEU A 48 -1.27 0.65 -4.54
C LEU A 48 -2.06 1.57 -3.63
N THR A 49 -2.10 1.22 -2.34
CA THR A 49 -2.64 2.06 -1.29
C THR A 49 -1.64 2.23 -0.16
N ALA A 50 -1.77 3.32 0.60
CA ALA A 50 -1.01 3.56 1.81
C ALA A 50 -1.95 4.01 2.92
N ARG A 51 -1.56 3.68 4.15
CA ARG A 51 -2.18 4.14 5.37
C ARG A 51 -1.09 4.64 6.30
N LEU A 52 -1.26 5.83 6.86
CA LEU A 52 -0.56 6.26 8.05
C LEU A 52 -1.43 5.92 9.24
N ASP A 53 -0.90 5.03 10.06
CA ASP A 53 -1.55 4.44 11.22
C ASP A 53 -1.09 5.20 12.46
N ALA A 54 -2.02 5.78 13.21
CA ALA A 54 -1.71 6.67 14.32
C ALA A 54 -1.47 5.96 15.65
N ASP A 55 -2.04 4.76 15.84
CA ASP A 55 -1.94 4.00 17.10
C ASP A 55 -0.95 2.83 17.01
N GLY A 56 -0.51 2.50 15.79
CA GLY A 56 0.47 1.46 15.55
C GLY A 56 -0.13 0.05 15.53
N ASP A 57 -1.46 -0.08 15.62
CA ASP A 57 -2.20 -1.32 15.45
C ASP A 57 -2.74 -1.44 14.01
N ALA A 58 -2.17 -2.40 13.28
CA ALA A 58 -2.55 -2.65 11.91
C ALA A 58 -4.03 -3.04 11.74
N MET A 59 -4.67 -3.55 12.80
CA MET A 59 -6.03 -4.09 12.79
C MET A 59 -7.09 -3.04 13.12
N THR A 60 -6.72 -1.96 13.81
CA THR A 60 -7.63 -0.84 14.07
C THR A 60 -7.64 0.09 12.85
N ARG A 61 -8.74 0.82 12.71
CA ARG A 61 -8.88 1.92 11.75
C ARG A 61 -9.44 3.10 12.52
N GLY A 62 -8.58 4.05 12.82
CA GLY A 62 -8.95 5.26 13.53
C GLY A 62 -9.46 6.34 12.57
N PRO A 63 -10.31 7.27 13.04
CA PRO A 63 -10.67 8.46 12.27
C PRO A 63 -9.47 9.38 11.99
N SER A 64 -8.37 9.21 12.74
CA SER A 64 -7.09 9.92 12.54
C SER A 64 -6.19 9.25 11.51
N ASP A 65 -6.52 8.06 11.00
CA ASP A 65 -5.70 7.37 10.03
C ASP A 65 -5.80 8.07 8.68
N LEU A 66 -4.66 8.54 8.16
CA LEU A 66 -4.61 9.07 6.81
C LEU A 66 -4.47 7.92 5.82
N THR A 67 -5.18 8.00 4.71
CA THR A 67 -5.12 7.00 3.64
C THR A 67 -4.83 7.66 2.31
N GLY A 68 -4.28 6.88 1.39
CA GLY A 68 -4.01 7.32 0.04
C GLY A 68 -4.01 6.15 -0.93
N ALA A 69 -4.31 6.43 -2.18
CA ALA A 69 -4.29 5.45 -3.27
C ALA A 69 -3.75 6.10 -4.54
N LEU A 70 -3.12 5.31 -5.40
CA LEU A 70 -2.88 5.75 -6.77
C LEU A 70 -4.20 5.83 -7.53
N ALA A 71 -4.35 6.88 -8.36
CA ALA A 71 -5.52 7.07 -9.21
C ALA A 71 -5.64 5.99 -10.31
N SER A 72 -4.54 5.34 -10.66
CA SER A 72 -4.52 4.27 -11.66
C SER A 72 -3.60 3.13 -11.22
N PRO A 73 -3.91 1.88 -11.59
CA PRO A 73 -3.02 0.76 -11.35
C PRO A 73 -1.65 0.95 -12.00
N VAL A 74 -0.66 0.27 -11.47
CA VAL A 74 0.71 0.25 -11.99
C VAL A 74 1.16 -1.17 -12.29
N GLN A 75 2.16 -1.30 -13.16
CA GLN A 75 2.82 -2.56 -13.45
C GLN A 75 4.08 -2.73 -12.59
N PRO A 76 4.55 -3.97 -12.34
CA PRO A 76 5.86 -4.20 -11.74
C PRO A 76 6.97 -3.44 -12.48
N GLY A 77 7.90 -2.85 -11.73
CA GLY A 77 8.98 -2.02 -12.29
C GLY A 77 8.60 -0.54 -12.51
N ALA A 78 7.36 -0.13 -12.20
CA ALA A 78 6.99 1.28 -12.20
C ALA A 78 7.84 2.09 -11.22
N THR A 79 8.33 3.25 -11.67
CA THR A 79 9.14 4.18 -10.88
C THR A 79 8.47 5.56 -10.83
N GLY A 80 8.88 6.40 -9.87
CA GLY A 80 8.32 7.75 -9.73
C GLY A 80 6.86 7.80 -9.24
N VAL A 81 6.34 6.69 -8.70
CA VAL A 81 4.99 6.63 -8.14
C VAL A 81 4.90 7.47 -6.86
N ARG A 82 3.81 8.23 -6.71
CA ARG A 82 3.54 9.08 -5.53
C ARG A 82 2.15 8.80 -5.00
N ILE A 83 2.06 8.49 -3.71
CA ILE A 83 0.80 8.35 -3.00
C ILE A 83 0.70 9.55 -2.05
N GLU A 84 -0.34 10.36 -2.22
CA GLU A 84 -0.66 11.43 -1.28
C GLU A 84 -1.61 10.89 -0.22
N LEU A 85 -1.30 11.18 1.04
CA LEU A 85 -2.12 10.76 2.17
C LEU A 85 -3.05 11.90 2.57
N GLY A 86 -4.34 11.61 2.67
CA GLY A 86 -5.37 12.53 3.13
C GLY A 86 -6.33 11.86 4.11
N ALA A 87 -7.24 12.64 4.67
CA ALA A 87 -8.33 12.07 5.46
C ALA A 87 -9.11 11.06 4.60
N ALA A 88 -9.51 9.92 5.18
CA ALA A 88 -10.44 9.02 4.52
C ALA A 88 -11.68 9.82 4.12
N ALA A 89 -12.11 9.73 2.85
CA ALA A 89 -13.33 10.39 2.40
C ALA A 89 -14.51 10.00 3.33
N PRO A 90 -15.37 10.95 3.70
CA PRO A 90 -16.49 10.70 4.62
C PRO A 90 -17.47 9.64 4.11
#